data_AF-A0A2P6G698-F1
#
_entry.id   AF-A0A2P6G698-F1
#
_cell.length_a   1.000
_cell.length_b   1.000
_cell.length_c   1.000
_cell.angle_alpha   90.00
_cell.angle_beta   90.00
_cell.angle_gamma   90.00
#
_symmetry.space_group_name_H-M   'P 1'
#
loop_
_entity.id
_entity.type
_entity.pdbx_description
1 polymer ?
#
loop_
_entity_poly.entity_id
_entity_poly.type
_entity_poly.pdbx_seq_one_letter_code
_entity_poly.pdbx_strand_id
1 'polypeptide(L)'
;MNSPKDYVPPKVWKWEEPSGGAFANINKPTSGAIYDENLPKGKHPLQLYSQGTPNGVKVTIMLEELLALGYAEAEYDAWLCKIAKGEQFSSGFVKANPNSKIPVLIDNSTKHPQRVFESGAILLYLSDKFDEFMPQNFSEKTECLSWLFWQMGSTPYLGGGFGHFYKYAP
;
A
#
# COMPACT_ATOMS: atom_id res chain seq x y z
N MET A 1 7.68 -0.74 27.95
CA MET A 1 6.73 0.38 28.09
C MET A 1 7.22 1.27 29.23
N ASN A 2 7.73 2.47 28.90
CA ASN A 2 8.28 3.45 29.84
C ASN A 2 7.26 4.53 30.23
N SER A 3 5.96 4.21 30.22
CA SER A 3 4.98 5.16 30.75
C SER A 3 5.24 5.37 32.24
N PRO A 4 5.18 6.61 32.75
CA PRO A 4 5.13 6.85 34.19
C PRO A 4 4.03 5.95 34.78
N LYS A 5 4.27 5.36 35.95
CA LYS A 5 3.29 4.47 36.61
C LYS A 5 1.91 5.11 36.82
N ASP A 6 1.83 6.44 36.69
CA ASP A 6 0.66 7.27 36.94
C ASP A 6 0.10 7.96 35.69
N TYR A 7 0.36 7.44 34.48
CA TYR A 7 -0.23 8.01 33.26
C TYR A 7 -1.76 7.87 33.25
N VAL A 8 -2.46 9.00 33.18
CA VAL A 8 -3.92 9.07 33.03
C VAL A 8 -4.23 9.63 31.65
N PRO A 9 -4.88 8.87 30.74
CA PRO A 9 -5.31 9.40 29.45
C PRO A 9 -6.23 10.62 29.62
N PRO A 10 -6.06 11.68 28.80
CA PRO A 10 -6.93 12.84 28.87
C PRO A 10 -8.35 12.48 28.40
N LYS A 11 -9.36 13.21 28.89
CA LYS A 11 -10.77 13.07 28.46
C LYS A 11 -10.95 13.28 26.95
N VAL A 12 -10.13 14.15 26.37
CA VAL A 12 -10.06 14.41 24.93
C VAL A 12 -8.59 14.36 24.54
N TRP A 13 -8.25 13.44 23.64
CA TRP A 13 -6.89 13.33 23.13
C TRP A 13 -6.51 14.56 22.31
N LYS A 14 -5.26 15.03 22.48
CA LYS A 14 -4.67 16.13 21.72
C LYS A 14 -3.32 15.70 21.16
N TRP A 15 -2.99 16.18 19.98
CA TRP A 15 -1.67 15.99 19.38
C TRP A 15 -0.73 17.09 19.85
N GLU A 16 -0.11 16.90 21.02
CA GLU A 16 0.75 17.93 21.65
C GLU A 16 2.20 17.85 21.16
N GLU A 17 2.73 16.64 20.95
CA GLU A 17 4.03 16.40 20.33
C GLU A 17 3.97 15.22 19.35
N PRO A 18 4.85 15.18 18.31
CA PRO A 18 5.01 13.99 17.49
C PRO A 18 5.35 12.78 18.36
N SER A 19 4.69 11.64 18.09
CA SER A 19 5.18 10.35 18.59
C SER A 19 6.61 10.20 18.11
N GLY A 20 7.60 10.19 19.01
CA GLY A 20 9.01 10.01 18.63
C GLY A 20 9.25 8.75 17.77
N GLY A 21 10.49 8.58 17.29
CA GLY A 21 10.87 7.45 16.45
C GLY A 21 10.92 7.77 14.95
N ALA A 22 11.21 6.76 14.13
CA ALA A 22 11.62 6.95 12.73
C ALA A 22 10.54 7.55 11.80
N PHE A 23 9.28 7.58 12.24
CA PHE A 23 8.14 8.05 11.44
C PHE A 23 7.42 9.26 12.04
N ALA A 24 8.01 9.90 13.06
CA ALA A 24 7.45 11.06 13.75
C ALA A 24 7.12 12.23 12.80
N ASN A 25 7.92 12.39 11.73
CA ASN A 25 7.78 13.46 10.74
C ASN A 25 6.59 13.26 9.78
N ILE A 26 6.09 12.02 9.64
CA ILE A 26 5.05 11.67 8.67
C ILE A 26 3.73 11.20 9.30
N ASN A 27 3.76 10.66 10.52
CA ASN A 27 2.55 10.22 11.21
C ASN A 27 1.77 11.44 11.73
N LYS A 28 0.51 11.57 11.30
CA LYS A 28 -0.38 12.68 11.67
C LYS A 28 -1.77 12.17 12.04
N PRO A 29 -2.51 12.91 12.89
CA PRO A 29 -3.90 12.61 13.20
C PRO A 29 -4.88 12.98 12.08
N THR A 30 -4.40 13.59 10.99
CA THR A 30 -5.20 14.04 9.85
C THR A 30 -4.70 13.43 8.55
N SER A 31 -5.61 13.12 7.63
CA SER A 31 -5.29 12.68 6.27
C SER A 31 -5.29 13.85 5.26
N GLY A 32 -4.96 13.55 4.01
CA GLY A 32 -5.03 14.49 2.90
C GLY A 32 -3.68 14.89 2.33
N ALA A 33 -3.73 15.63 1.22
CA ALA A 33 -2.55 16.16 0.57
C ALA A 33 -1.97 17.32 1.36
N ILE A 34 -0.64 17.42 1.40
CA ILE A 34 0.06 18.50 2.12
C ILE A 34 0.93 19.38 1.20
N TYR A 35 1.06 18.99 -0.08
CA TYR A 35 1.64 19.80 -1.14
C TYR A 35 1.10 19.37 -2.51
N ASP A 36 1.20 20.27 -3.47
CA ASP A 36 0.78 20.02 -4.84
C ASP A 36 1.91 19.44 -5.68
N GLU A 37 1.68 18.22 -6.17
CA GLU A 37 2.57 17.55 -7.11
C GLU A 37 1.78 16.48 -7.85
N ASN A 38 1.92 16.42 -9.18
CA ASN A 38 1.30 15.38 -9.99
C ASN A 38 2.20 14.15 -10.03
N LEU A 39 1.58 12.98 -10.14
CA LEU A 39 2.32 11.73 -10.31
C LEU A 39 2.96 11.66 -11.72
N PRO A 40 4.23 11.22 -11.84
CA PRO A 40 4.83 10.96 -13.14
C PRO A 40 4.14 9.79 -13.84
N LYS A 41 4.03 9.82 -15.16
CA LYS A 41 3.44 8.75 -15.97
C LYS A 41 4.40 8.35 -17.09
N GLY A 42 4.67 7.06 -17.19
CA GLY A 42 5.51 6.49 -18.24
C GLY A 42 4.71 5.96 -19.42
N LYS A 43 5.34 5.08 -20.21
CA LYS A 43 4.79 4.58 -21.47
C LYS A 43 3.90 3.34 -21.31
N HIS A 44 4.05 2.60 -20.21
CA HIS A 44 3.42 1.30 -20.03
C HIS A 44 1.95 1.45 -19.56
N PRO A 45 1.09 0.46 -19.84
CA PRO A 45 -0.32 0.54 -19.46
C PRO A 45 -0.52 0.65 -17.95
N LEU A 46 0.31 -0.05 -17.19
CA LEU A 46 0.23 -0.12 -15.73
C LEU A 46 1.24 0.85 -15.10
N GLN A 47 0.76 1.75 -14.24
CA GLN A 47 1.60 2.71 -13.51
C GLN A 47 1.59 2.35 -12.03
N LEU A 48 2.72 1.87 -11.50
CA LEU A 48 2.86 1.45 -10.10
C LEU A 48 3.61 2.51 -9.31
N TYR A 49 2.98 3.08 -8.29
CA TYR A 49 3.63 3.99 -7.35
C TYR A 49 3.85 3.25 -6.03
N SER A 50 5.11 2.92 -5.75
CA SER A 50 5.43 1.94 -4.71
C SER A 50 6.81 2.16 -4.11
N GLN A 51 7.17 1.29 -3.16
CA GLN A 51 8.49 1.15 -2.57
C GLN A 51 8.70 -0.32 -2.24
N GLY A 52 9.95 -0.81 -2.26
CA GLY A 52 10.36 -2.19 -1.97
C GLY A 52 10.14 -2.65 -0.51
N THR A 53 8.94 -2.42 0.03
CA THR A 53 8.46 -2.91 1.32
C THR A 53 7.72 -4.23 1.11
N PRO A 54 7.41 -5.01 2.18
CA PRO A 54 6.62 -6.23 2.05
C PRO A 54 5.28 -6.06 1.32
N ASN A 55 4.63 -4.89 1.39
CA ASN A 55 3.40 -4.64 0.63
C ASN A 55 3.67 -4.31 -0.83
N GLY A 56 4.76 -3.58 -1.12
CA GLY A 56 5.11 -3.19 -2.47
C GLY A 56 5.61 -4.36 -3.32
N VAL A 57 6.43 -5.25 -2.74
CA VAL A 57 6.99 -6.40 -3.46
C VAL A 57 5.94 -7.41 -3.90
N LYS A 58 4.78 -7.50 -3.21
CA LYS A 58 3.66 -8.34 -3.66
C LYS A 58 3.22 -7.99 -5.08
N VAL A 59 3.13 -6.70 -5.38
CA VAL A 59 2.63 -6.21 -6.66
C VAL A 59 3.68 -6.36 -7.75
N THR A 60 4.95 -6.06 -7.47
CA THR A 60 6.01 -6.27 -8.46
C THR A 60 6.19 -7.75 -8.76
N ILE A 61 6.14 -8.64 -7.76
CA ILE A 61 6.18 -10.10 -8.00
C ILE A 61 5.01 -10.51 -8.90
N MET A 62 3.78 -10.11 -8.58
CA MET A 62 2.61 -10.42 -9.40
C MET A 62 2.78 -9.98 -10.87
N LEU A 63 3.29 -8.77 -11.10
CA LEU A 63 3.51 -8.24 -12.45
C LEU A 63 4.63 -9.01 -13.18
N GLU A 64 5.74 -9.33 -12.52
CA GLU A 64 6.82 -10.12 -13.11
C GLU A 64 6.38 -11.57 -13.41
N GLU A 65 5.54 -12.18 -12.57
CA GLU A 65 4.98 -13.51 -12.82
C GLU A 65 4.05 -13.50 -14.05
N LEU A 66 3.21 -12.47 -14.20
CA LEU A 66 2.40 -12.27 -15.42
C LEU A 66 3.29 -12.08 -16.66
N LEU A 67 4.34 -11.28 -16.58
CA LEU A 67 5.30 -11.08 -17.67
C LEU A 67 6.00 -12.40 -18.04
N ALA A 68 6.37 -13.22 -17.04
CA ALA A 68 6.99 -14.52 -17.26
C ALA A 68 6.06 -15.51 -17.97
N LEU A 69 4.74 -15.40 -17.76
CA LEU A 69 3.73 -16.15 -18.51
C LEU A 69 3.48 -15.60 -19.93
N GLY A 70 4.09 -14.45 -20.29
CA GLY A 70 4.04 -13.87 -21.63
C GLY A 70 2.98 -12.78 -21.82
N TYR A 71 2.35 -12.28 -20.75
CA TYR A 71 1.38 -11.19 -20.83
C TYR A 71 2.06 -9.84 -21.02
N ALA A 72 2.26 -9.42 -22.27
CA ALA A 72 2.87 -8.12 -22.59
C ALA A 72 2.06 -6.93 -22.04
N GLU A 73 0.76 -7.09 -21.83
CA GLU A 73 -0.12 -6.07 -21.24
C GLU A 73 0.10 -5.88 -19.73
N ALA A 74 0.88 -6.75 -19.07
CA ALA A 74 1.30 -6.60 -17.68
C ALA A 74 2.56 -5.70 -17.52
N GLU A 75 3.14 -5.23 -18.63
CA GLU A 75 4.22 -4.26 -18.62
C GLU A 75 3.87 -3.01 -17.80
N TYR A 76 4.84 -2.53 -17.02
CA TYR A 76 4.58 -1.50 -16.01
C TYR A 76 5.74 -0.51 -15.84
N ASP A 77 5.38 0.73 -15.50
CA ASP A 77 6.34 1.71 -14.95
C ASP A 77 6.23 1.72 -13.43
N ALA A 78 7.30 1.32 -12.73
CA ALA A 78 7.38 1.40 -11.27
C ALA A 78 8.09 2.66 -10.78
N TRP A 79 7.30 3.59 -10.28
CA TRP A 79 7.74 4.85 -9.69
C TRP A 79 7.99 4.68 -8.20
N LEU A 80 9.20 5.05 -7.76
CA LEU A 80 9.58 5.05 -6.36
C LEU A 80 8.86 6.17 -5.60
N CYS A 81 8.13 5.81 -4.54
CA CYS A 81 7.53 6.72 -3.56
C CYS A 81 8.25 6.53 -2.21
N LYS A 82 9.09 7.50 -1.83
CA LYS A 82 9.90 7.49 -0.60
C LYS A 82 9.03 7.89 0.58
N ILE A 83 8.41 6.91 1.23
CA ILE A 83 7.41 7.19 2.29
C ILE A 83 7.97 7.97 3.48
N ALA A 84 9.26 7.78 3.79
CA ALA A 84 9.95 8.50 4.87
C ALA A 84 10.11 10.01 4.58
N LYS A 85 10.01 10.42 3.31
CA LYS A 85 10.04 11.82 2.87
C LYS A 85 8.64 12.42 2.70
N GLY A 86 7.57 11.64 2.91
CA GLY A 86 6.20 12.13 2.75
C GLY A 86 5.73 12.21 1.29
N GLU A 87 6.37 11.50 0.36
CA GLU A 87 5.99 11.49 -1.07
C GLU A 87 4.53 11.01 -1.30
N GLN A 88 4.01 10.18 -0.39
CA GLN A 88 2.63 9.69 -0.36
C GLN A 88 1.58 10.77 -0.06
N PHE A 89 1.98 11.98 0.36
CA PHE A 89 1.08 13.09 0.69
C PHE A 89 1.00 14.16 -0.41
N SER A 90 1.55 13.91 -1.60
CA SER A 90 1.33 14.77 -2.77
C SER A 90 -0.14 14.73 -3.22
N SER A 91 -0.64 15.82 -3.81
CA SER A 91 -2.01 15.85 -4.33
C SER A 91 -2.28 14.78 -5.39
N GLY A 92 -1.29 14.44 -6.22
CA GLY A 92 -1.35 13.32 -7.16
C GLY A 92 -1.48 11.96 -6.47
N PHE A 93 -0.64 11.67 -5.47
CA PHE A 93 -0.70 10.38 -4.76
C PHE A 93 -2.01 10.24 -3.98
N VAL A 94 -2.47 11.28 -3.29
CA VAL A 94 -3.74 11.27 -2.52
C VAL A 94 -4.96 11.10 -3.44
N LYS A 95 -4.94 11.68 -4.65
CA LYS A 95 -5.95 11.41 -5.68
C LYS A 95 -5.97 9.95 -6.10
N ALA A 96 -4.82 9.26 -6.10
CA ALA A 96 -4.74 7.84 -6.44
C ALA A 96 -5.10 6.94 -5.25
N ASN A 97 -4.68 7.28 -4.03
CA ASN A 97 -5.05 6.62 -2.79
C ASN A 97 -5.24 7.62 -1.63
N PRO A 98 -6.49 7.88 -1.19
CA PRO A 98 -6.75 8.82 -0.10
C PRO A 98 -6.20 8.37 1.26
N ASN A 99 -5.86 7.08 1.42
CA ASN A 99 -5.19 6.54 2.61
C ASN A 99 -3.69 6.91 2.67
N SER A 100 -3.13 7.48 1.59
CA SER A 100 -1.71 7.86 1.51
C SER A 100 -0.77 6.69 1.85
N LYS A 101 -1.04 5.49 1.31
CA LYS A 101 -0.17 4.32 1.46
C LYS A 101 0.19 3.71 0.12
N ILE A 102 1.43 3.23 0.01
CA ILE A 102 1.85 2.34 -1.08
C ILE A 102 1.40 0.90 -0.80
N PRO A 103 1.32 0.02 -1.81
CA PRO A 103 1.37 0.33 -3.24
C PRO A 103 0.07 0.95 -3.78
N VAL A 104 0.17 1.67 -4.89
CA VAL A 104 -0.96 2.15 -5.70
C VAL A 104 -0.68 1.83 -7.16
N LEU A 105 -1.67 1.24 -7.83
CA LEU A 105 -1.64 0.94 -9.26
C LEU A 105 -2.64 1.85 -9.98
N ILE A 106 -2.26 2.40 -11.13
CA ILE A 106 -3.19 3.04 -12.08
C ILE A 106 -3.12 2.27 -13.39
N ASP A 107 -4.20 1.60 -13.75
CA ASP A 107 -4.34 0.95 -15.05
C ASP A 107 -4.87 1.96 -16.07
N ASN A 108 -4.07 2.25 -17.11
CA ASN A 108 -4.41 3.14 -18.21
C ASN A 108 -4.82 2.40 -19.49
N SER A 109 -4.89 1.07 -19.47
CA SER A 109 -5.32 0.24 -20.62
C SER A 109 -6.84 0.21 -20.81
N THR A 110 -7.60 0.64 -19.81
CA THR A 110 -9.07 0.71 -19.86
C THR A 110 -9.55 2.05 -20.43
N LYS A 111 -10.82 2.12 -20.85
CA LYS A 111 -11.44 3.36 -21.39
C LYS A 111 -11.33 4.55 -20.41
N HIS A 112 -11.36 4.27 -19.12
CA HIS A 112 -11.22 5.26 -18.05
C HIS A 112 -10.15 4.77 -17.07
N PRO A 113 -9.05 5.51 -16.87
CA PRO A 113 -7.97 5.06 -16.00
C PRO A 113 -8.48 4.61 -14.63
N GLN A 114 -8.12 3.40 -14.23
CA GLN A 114 -8.62 2.78 -13.02
C GLN A 114 -7.54 2.79 -11.94
N ARG A 115 -7.79 3.51 -10.84
CA ARG A 115 -6.94 3.47 -9.66
C ARG A 115 -7.28 2.26 -8.80
N VAL A 116 -6.26 1.55 -8.33
CA VAL A 116 -6.38 0.40 -7.42
C VAL A 116 -5.34 0.58 -6.30
N PHE A 117 -5.79 0.53 -5.06
CA PHE A 117 -4.94 0.66 -3.87
C PHE A 117 -5.35 -0.41 -2.84
N GLU A 118 -4.50 -0.64 -1.84
CA GLU A 118 -4.41 -1.87 -1.03
C GLU A 118 -3.77 -3.02 -1.82
N SER A 119 -2.66 -3.58 -1.28
CA SER A 119 -1.90 -4.60 -2.01
C SER A 119 -2.73 -5.83 -2.35
N GLY A 120 -3.62 -6.27 -1.45
CA GLY A 120 -4.52 -7.40 -1.71
C GLY A 120 -5.54 -7.12 -2.81
N ALA A 121 -6.06 -5.89 -2.89
CA ALA A 121 -6.97 -5.50 -3.95
C ALA A 121 -6.26 -5.42 -5.32
N ILE A 122 -5.00 -4.96 -5.34
CA ILE A 122 -4.19 -4.97 -6.57
C ILE A 122 -3.92 -6.40 -7.04
N LEU A 123 -3.60 -7.34 -6.13
CA LEU A 123 -3.43 -8.75 -6.49
C LEU A 123 -4.72 -9.33 -7.10
N LEU A 124 -5.86 -9.14 -6.45
CA LEU A 124 -7.16 -9.58 -6.98
C LEU A 124 -7.48 -8.96 -8.34
N TYR A 125 -7.23 -7.66 -8.48
CA TYR A 125 -7.47 -6.94 -9.73
C TYR A 125 -6.64 -7.51 -10.89
N LEU A 126 -5.35 -7.76 -10.66
CA LEU A 126 -4.46 -8.33 -11.68
C LEU A 126 -4.85 -9.78 -11.99
N SER A 127 -5.18 -10.58 -10.96
CA SER A 127 -5.68 -11.94 -11.16
C SER A 127 -6.94 -11.98 -12.03
N ASP A 128 -7.94 -11.17 -11.72
CA ASP A 128 -9.18 -11.13 -12.51
C ASP A 128 -8.96 -10.54 -13.92
N LYS A 129 -8.05 -9.56 -14.08
CA LYS A 129 -7.77 -8.92 -15.37
C LYS A 129 -7.11 -9.88 -16.36
N PHE A 130 -6.19 -10.73 -15.88
CA PHE A 130 -5.40 -11.64 -16.70
C PHE A 130 -5.91 -13.09 -16.67
N ASP A 131 -6.91 -13.36 -15.83
CA ASP A 131 -7.45 -14.70 -15.56
C ASP A 131 -6.41 -15.67 -14.99
N GLU A 132 -5.51 -15.16 -14.13
CA GLU A 132 -4.35 -15.88 -13.64
C GLU A 132 -4.21 -15.86 -12.11
N PHE A 133 -3.54 -16.87 -11.57
CA PHE A 133 -3.18 -17.02 -10.14
C PHE A 133 -4.35 -17.06 -9.14
N MET A 134 -5.60 -17.09 -9.62
CA MET A 134 -6.80 -17.31 -8.82
C MET A 134 -7.55 -18.53 -9.36
N PRO A 135 -7.89 -19.52 -8.52
CA PRO A 135 -8.70 -20.65 -8.96
C PRO A 135 -10.08 -20.21 -9.49
N GLN A 136 -10.55 -20.89 -10.53
CA GLN A 136 -11.89 -20.65 -11.10
C GLN A 136 -12.98 -21.46 -10.39
N ASN A 137 -12.62 -22.61 -9.81
CA ASN A 137 -13.54 -23.41 -9.01
C ASN A 137 -13.98 -22.64 -7.77
N PHE A 138 -15.29 -22.58 -7.50
CA PHE A 138 -15.85 -21.82 -6.38
C PHE A 138 -15.23 -22.19 -5.02
N SER A 139 -15.03 -23.49 -4.76
CA SER A 139 -14.48 -23.98 -3.49
C SER A 139 -13.02 -23.55 -3.33
N GLU A 140 -12.21 -23.72 -4.37
CA GLU A 140 -10.78 -23.37 -4.34
C GLU A 140 -10.58 -21.84 -4.31
N LYS A 141 -11.40 -21.08 -5.04
CA LYS A 141 -11.42 -19.62 -5.00
C LYS A 141 -11.74 -19.11 -3.59
N THR A 142 -12.71 -19.73 -2.93
CA THR A 142 -13.10 -19.38 -1.56
C THR A 142 -11.95 -19.61 -0.58
N GLU A 143 -11.23 -20.72 -0.71
CA GLU A 143 -10.06 -21.01 0.12
C GLU A 143 -8.92 -20.02 -0.15
N CYS A 144 -8.62 -19.74 -1.42
CA CYS A 144 -7.60 -18.76 -1.81
C CYS A 144 -7.90 -17.36 -1.23
N LEU A 145 -9.16 -16.90 -1.35
CA LEU A 145 -9.59 -15.64 -0.77
C LEU A 145 -9.50 -15.64 0.75
N SER A 146 -9.82 -16.75 1.42
CA SER A 146 -9.70 -16.86 2.88
C SER A 146 -8.25 -16.60 3.34
N TRP A 147 -7.26 -17.17 2.64
CA TRP A 147 -5.84 -16.91 2.92
C TRP A 147 -5.39 -15.49 2.57
N LEU A 148 -5.87 -14.94 1.46
CA LEU A 148 -5.57 -13.56 1.09
C LEU A 148 -6.08 -12.57 2.15
N PHE A 149 -7.33 -12.72 2.58
CA PHE A 149 -7.91 -11.86 3.62
C PHE A 149 -7.29 -12.10 4.99
N TRP A 150 -6.94 -13.34 5.32
CA TRP A 150 -6.13 -13.63 6.51
C TRP A 150 -4.81 -12.84 6.49
N GLN A 151 -4.09 -12.83 5.36
CA GLN A 151 -2.82 -12.11 5.21
C GLN A 151 -3.04 -10.60 5.40
N MET A 152 -4.07 -10.03 4.75
CA MET A 152 -4.38 -8.61 4.86
C MET A 152 -4.83 -8.19 6.26
N GLY A 153 -5.54 -9.05 7.00
CA GLY A 153 -5.95 -8.80 8.38
C GLY A 153 -4.85 -9.01 9.43
N SER A 154 -3.87 -9.89 9.15
CA SER A 154 -2.82 -10.25 10.12
C SER A 154 -1.58 -9.37 10.04
N THR A 155 -1.20 -8.90 8.85
CA THR A 155 0.04 -8.11 8.67
C THR A 155 0.12 -6.78 9.44
N PRO A 156 -0.97 -6.08 9.76
CA PRO A 156 -0.92 -4.92 10.67
C PRO A 156 -0.31 -5.25 12.04
N TYR A 157 -0.55 -6.45 12.58
CA TYR A 157 0.05 -6.88 13.86
C TYR A 157 1.55 -7.12 13.73
N LEU A 158 2.00 -7.75 12.63
CA LEU A 158 3.41 -8.04 12.40
C LEU A 158 4.23 -6.76 12.10
N GLY A 159 3.74 -5.91 11.22
CA GLY A 159 4.44 -4.69 10.80
C GLY A 159 4.20 -3.50 11.72
N GLY A 160 2.93 -3.13 11.91
CA GLY A 160 2.52 -1.96 12.68
C GLY A 160 2.56 -2.16 14.20
N GLY A 161 2.46 -3.41 14.66
CA GLY A 161 2.72 -3.79 16.05
C GLY A 161 4.17 -4.17 16.27
N PHE A 162 4.50 -5.46 16.08
CA PHE A 162 5.80 -6.03 16.41
C PHE A 162 6.97 -5.27 15.76
N GLY A 163 6.98 -5.11 14.44
CA GLY A 163 8.08 -4.48 13.71
C GLY A 163 8.30 -3.01 14.12
N HIS A 164 7.23 -2.28 14.39
CA HIS A 164 7.31 -0.89 14.84
C HIS A 164 8.02 -0.78 16.19
N PHE A 165 7.53 -1.47 17.22
CA PHE A 165 8.10 -1.40 18.57
C PHE A 165 9.44 -2.11 18.70
N TYR A 166 9.71 -3.14 17.87
CA TYR A 166 10.99 -3.84 17.91
C TYR A 166 12.14 -3.05 17.27
N LYS A 167 11.85 -2.23 16.24
CA LYS A 167 12.90 -1.61 15.40
C LYS A 167 12.81 -0.09 15.24
N TYR A 168 11.61 0.48 15.17
CA TYR A 168 11.42 1.86 14.67
C TYR A 168 10.98 2.87 15.75
N ALA A 169 10.48 2.38 16.88
CA ALA A 169 10.16 3.18 18.07
C ALA A 169 10.66 2.46 19.35
N PRO A 170 11.98 2.27 19.49
CA PRO A 170 12.57 1.67 20.70
C PRO A 170 12.45 2.57 21.94
#